data_AF-A0A3N2CU57-F1
#
_entry.id   AF-A0A3N2CU57-F1
#
_cell.length_a   1.000
_cell.length_b   1.000
_cell.length_c   1.000
_cell.angle_alpha   90.00
_cell.angle_beta   90.00
_cell.angle_gamma   90.00
#
_symmetry.space_group_name_H-M   'P 1'
#
loop_
_entity.id
_entity.type
_entity.pdbx_description
1 polymer ?
#
loop_
_entity_poly.entity_id
_entity_poly.type
_entity_poly.pdbx_seq_one_letter_code
_entity_poly.pdbx_strand_id
1 'polypeptide(L)'
;MLAHAVLLAEARTYLGALADRASTLDSSLEYERVLLQVDWLHGGRVPPTTAVPTRDPRVLYTIACTAVSNLAAHGVDAMEIELCLAMLEEAHRQDTQP
;
A
#
# COMPACT_ATOMS: atom_id res chain seq x y z
N MET A 1 0.72 2.54 19.56
CA MET A 1 0.87 3.95 19.13
C MET A 1 2.07 4.10 18.18
N LEU A 2 3.33 3.99 18.64
CA LEU A 2 4.49 4.17 17.74
C LEU A 2 4.64 3.07 16.67
N ALA A 3 4.53 1.79 17.05
CA ALA A 3 4.63 0.67 16.09
C ALA A 3 3.59 0.77 14.97
N HIS A 4 2.35 1.15 15.32
CA HIS A 4 1.28 1.37 14.36
C HIS A 4 1.61 2.51 13.38
N ALA A 5 2.07 3.67 13.89
CA ALA A 5 2.42 4.80 13.04
C ALA A 5 3.60 4.49 12.09
N VAL A 6 4.56 3.68 12.52
CA VAL A 6 5.68 3.21 11.68
C VAL A 6 5.16 2.32 10.55
N LEU A 7 4.33 1.31 10.87
CA LEU A 7 3.77 0.41 9.86
C LEU A 7 2.87 1.16 8.86
N LEU A 8 2.10 2.13 9.34
CA LEU A 8 1.28 2.97 8.46
C LEU A 8 2.16 3.83 7.53
N ALA A 9 3.25 4.40 8.05
CA ALA A 9 4.20 5.15 7.22
C ALA A 9 4.90 4.27 6.17
N GLU A 10 5.25 3.03 6.51
CA GLU A 10 5.83 2.05 5.57
C GLU A 10 4.85 1.69 4.46
N ALA A 11 3.61 1.31 4.82
CA ALA A 11 2.58 1.00 3.84
C ALA A 11 2.36 2.18 2.88
N ARG A 12 2.27 3.40 3.41
CA ARG A 12 2.14 4.62 2.60
C ARG A 12 3.33 4.87 1.69
N THR A 13 4.56 4.68 2.18
CA THR A 13 5.78 4.78 1.37
C THR A 13 5.71 3.82 0.17
N TYR A 14 5.36 2.55 0.41
CA TYR A 14 5.43 1.55 -0.65
C TYR A 14 4.29 1.67 -1.65
N LEU A 15 3.07 1.98 -1.19
CA LEU A 15 1.93 2.25 -2.06
C LEU A 15 2.16 3.51 -2.92
N GLY A 16 2.66 4.59 -2.32
CA GLY A 16 3.02 5.80 -3.07
C GLY A 16 4.12 5.52 -4.09
N ALA A 17 5.13 4.71 -3.74
CA ALA A 17 6.18 4.32 -4.67
C ALA A 17 5.68 3.43 -5.83
N LEU A 18 4.62 2.63 -5.63
CA LEU A 18 3.95 1.91 -6.72
C LEU A 18 3.16 2.87 -7.61
N ALA A 19 2.40 3.79 -7.02
CA ALA A 19 1.67 4.82 -7.76
C ALA A 19 2.59 5.69 -8.62
N ASP A 20 3.71 6.16 -8.07
CA ASP A 20 4.71 6.99 -8.76
C ASP A 20 5.39 6.28 -9.94
N ARG A 21 5.38 4.94 -9.94
CA ARG A 21 6.12 4.10 -10.89
C ARG A 21 5.21 3.26 -11.79
N ALA A 22 3.90 3.41 -11.65
CA ALA A 22 2.94 2.71 -12.47
C ALA A 22 3.16 3.03 -13.95
N SER A 23 2.91 2.03 -14.79
CA SER A 23 3.07 2.11 -16.25
C SER A 23 2.09 3.08 -16.91
N THR A 24 0.94 3.32 -16.28
CA THR A 24 -0.12 4.19 -16.77
C THR A 24 -0.68 5.06 -15.64
N LEU A 25 -1.35 6.16 -16.02
CA LEU A 25 -2.06 6.99 -15.05
C LEU A 25 -3.20 6.21 -14.37
N ASP A 26 -3.94 5.39 -15.11
CA ASP A 26 -5.04 4.60 -14.54
C ASP A 26 -4.51 3.61 -13.49
N SER A 27 -3.41 2.92 -13.79
CA SER A 27 -2.72 2.05 -12.82
C SER A 27 -2.19 2.81 -11.61
N SER A 28 -1.65 4.02 -11.81
CA SER A 28 -1.23 4.91 -10.72
C SER A 28 -2.39 5.25 -9.78
N LEU A 29 -3.55 5.60 -10.35
CA LEU A 29 -4.76 5.93 -9.61
C LEU A 29 -5.31 4.75 -8.80
N GLU A 30 -5.17 3.52 -9.28
CA GLU A 30 -5.61 2.36 -8.52
C GLU A 30 -4.71 2.08 -7.31
N TYR A 31 -3.39 2.29 -7.40
CA TYR A 31 -2.53 2.27 -6.20
C TYR A 31 -2.85 3.40 -5.22
N GLU A 32 -3.16 4.61 -5.72
CA GLU A 32 -3.62 5.74 -4.89
C GLU A 32 -4.97 5.43 -4.21
N ARG A 33 -5.87 4.69 -4.87
CA ARG A 33 -7.12 4.23 -4.27
C ARG A 33 -6.86 3.31 -3.08
N VAL A 34 -5.91 2.38 -3.19
CA VAL A 34 -5.49 1.53 -2.05
C VAL A 34 -4.93 2.38 -0.92
N LEU A 35 -4.07 3.37 -1.24
CA LEU A 35 -3.50 4.29 -0.26
C LEU A 35 -4.59 5.04 0.53
N LEU A 36 -5.61 5.56 -0.17
CA LEU A 36 -6.74 6.25 0.44
C LEU A 36 -7.59 5.33 1.34
N GLN A 37 -7.77 4.07 0.94
CA GLN A 37 -8.49 3.09 1.76
C GLN A 37 -7.74 2.79 3.06
N VAL A 38 -6.42 2.59 2.97
CA VAL A 38 -5.55 2.37 4.15
C VAL A 38 -5.58 3.58 5.09
N ASP A 39 -5.48 4.80 4.54
CA ASP A 39 -5.56 6.03 5.33
C ASP A 39 -6.90 6.17 6.07
N TRP A 40 -8.00 5.79 5.39
CA TRP A 40 -9.34 5.85 5.96
C TRP A 40 -9.49 4.87 7.12
N LEU A 41 -9.02 3.63 6.97
CA LEU A 41 -9.10 2.59 8.00
C LEU A 41 -8.28 2.91 9.25
N HIS A 42 -7.11 3.54 9.07
CA HIS A 42 -6.17 3.79 10.17
C HIS A 42 -6.17 5.23 10.70
N GLY A 43 -7.12 6.05 10.25
CA GLY A 43 -7.44 7.33 10.90
C GLY A 43 -6.43 8.45 10.68
N GLY A 44 -5.74 8.50 9.52
CA GLY A 44 -5.02 9.70 9.13
C GLY A 44 -3.80 9.52 8.23
N ARG A 45 -3.16 10.65 7.91
CA ARG A 45 -1.95 10.75 7.09
C ARG A 45 -0.72 10.87 7.98
N VAL A 46 0.06 9.80 8.08
CA VAL A 46 1.44 9.86 8.59
C VAL A 46 2.36 10.19 7.41
N PRO A 47 3.35 11.09 7.52
CA PRO A 47 4.29 11.27 6.42
C PRO A 47 4.98 9.93 6.09
N PRO A 48 5.26 9.61 4.82
CA PRO A 48 6.12 8.49 4.48
C PRO A 48 7.52 8.76 5.07
N THR A 49 8.04 7.81 5.85
CA THR A 49 9.31 7.97 6.59
C THR A 49 10.39 7.00 6.16
N THR A 50 10.05 6.00 5.35
CA THR A 50 10.96 4.90 5.00
C THR A 50 11.52 5.08 3.59
N ALA A 51 12.79 4.73 3.41
CA ALA A 51 13.42 4.69 2.09
C ALA A 51 12.86 3.52 1.27
N VAL A 52 12.56 3.73 -0.02
CA VAL A 52 12.06 2.66 -0.88
C VAL A 52 13.21 1.67 -1.16
N PRO A 53 13.09 0.39 -0.74
CA PRO A 53 14.23 -0.55 -0.71
C PRO A 53 14.63 -1.08 -2.08
N THR A 54 13.80 -0.88 -3.11
CA THR A 54 14.00 -1.45 -4.44
C THR A 54 13.36 -0.59 -5.53
N ARG A 55 13.83 -0.74 -6.76
CA ARG A 55 13.19 -0.23 -7.99
C ARG A 55 12.40 -1.27 -8.76
N ASP A 56 12.55 -2.56 -8.40
CA ASP A 56 11.80 -3.65 -9.02
C ASP A 56 10.33 -3.60 -8.57
N PRO A 57 9.36 -3.37 -9.48
CA PRO A 57 7.95 -3.27 -9.13
C PRO A 57 7.37 -4.54 -8.50
N ARG A 58 7.86 -5.73 -8.86
CA ARG A 58 7.37 -7.02 -8.31
C ARG A 58 7.80 -7.21 -6.87
N VAL A 59 9.05 -6.86 -6.59
CA VAL A 59 9.59 -6.88 -5.22
C VAL A 59 8.90 -5.82 -4.38
N LEU A 60 8.71 -4.60 -4.93
CA LEU A 60 8.00 -3.53 -4.25
C LEU A 60 6.55 -3.89 -3.92
N TYR A 61 5.83 -4.54 -4.84
CA TYR A 61 4.48 -5.07 -4.61
C TYR A 61 4.44 -6.04 -3.44
N THR A 62 5.37 -7.01 -3.40
CA THR A 62 5.43 -8.00 -2.29
C THR A 62 5.66 -7.32 -0.93
N ILE A 63 6.51 -6.29 -0.91
CA ILE A 63 6.79 -5.49 0.30
C ILE A 63 5.56 -4.68 0.69
N ALA A 64 4.84 -4.07 -0.26
CA ALA A 64 3.61 -3.35 -0.01
C ALA A 64 2.52 -4.27 0.58
N CYS A 65 2.32 -5.47 0.03
CA CYS A 65 1.40 -6.47 0.59
C CYS A 65 1.77 -6.80 2.05
N THR A 66 3.05 -7.06 2.32
CA THR A 66 3.51 -7.37 3.69
C THR A 66 3.24 -6.21 4.65
N ALA A 67 3.51 -4.98 4.23
CA ALA A 67 3.27 -3.78 5.05
C ALA A 67 1.77 -3.59 5.35
N VAL A 68 0.90 -3.78 4.35
CA VAL A 68 -0.56 -3.70 4.51
C VAL A 68 -1.07 -4.83 5.41
N SER A 69 -0.64 -6.08 5.22
CA SER A 69 -1.03 -7.22 6.07
C SER A 69 -0.64 -7.00 7.54
N ASN A 70 0.53 -6.41 7.81
CA ASN A 70 0.98 -6.13 9.18
C ASN A 70 0.10 -5.12 9.93
N LEU A 71 -0.70 -4.32 9.22
CA LEU A 71 -1.65 -3.40 9.84
C LEU A 71 -2.84 -4.10 10.51
N ALA A 72 -3.13 -5.36 10.16
CA ALA A 72 -4.20 -6.15 10.79
C ALA A 72 -4.06 -6.29 12.31
N ALA A 73 -2.82 -6.22 12.82
CA ALA A 73 -2.55 -6.26 14.26
C ALA A 73 -2.99 -4.99 15.02
N HIS A 74 -3.51 -3.96 14.33
CA HIS A 74 -3.69 -2.62 14.87
C HIS A 74 -5.14 -2.09 14.78
N GLY A 75 -6.10 -2.87 15.27
CA GLY A 75 -7.44 -2.39 15.61
C GLY A 75 -8.39 -2.21 14.42
N VAL A 76 -8.01 -2.73 13.25
CA VAL A 76 -8.86 -2.81 12.06
C VAL A 76 -9.30 -4.26 11.86
N ASP A 77 -10.51 -4.43 11.32
CA ASP A 77 -11.06 -5.74 11.00
C ASP A 77 -10.18 -6.46 9.97
N ALA A 78 -9.92 -7.75 10.16
CA ALA A 78 -9.11 -8.53 9.24
C ALA A 78 -9.69 -8.54 7.81
N MET A 79 -11.01 -8.52 7.67
CA MET A 79 -11.69 -8.45 6.37
C MET A 79 -11.40 -7.13 5.64
N GLU A 80 -11.29 -6.02 6.35
CA GLU A 80 -10.95 -4.72 5.75
C GLU A 80 -9.51 -4.69 5.23
N ILE A 81 -8.60 -5.40 5.91
CA ILE A 81 -7.22 -5.59 5.44
C ILE A 81 -7.19 -6.49 4.20
N GLU A 82 -7.93 -7.59 4.20
CA GLU A 82 -8.04 -8.47 3.02
C GLU A 82 -8.63 -7.73 1.81
N LEU A 83 -9.59 -6.83 2.02
CA LEU A 83 -10.11 -5.96 0.97
C LEU A 83 -9.02 -5.04 0.40
N CYS A 84 -8.21 -4.43 1.27
CA CYS A 84 -7.06 -3.63 0.82
C CYS A 84 -6.06 -4.45 0.00
N LEU A 85 -5.78 -5.69 0.41
CA LEU A 85 -4.88 -6.59 -0.30
C LEU A 85 -5.45 -7.02 -1.65
N ALA A 86 -6.74 -7.31 -1.73
CA ALA A 86 -7.42 -7.61 -2.99
C ALA A 86 -7.41 -6.42 -3.96
N MET A 87 -7.64 -5.20 -3.45
CA MET A 87 -7.52 -3.98 -4.25
C MET A 87 -6.09 -3.78 -4.77
N LEU A 88 -5.08 -4.05 -3.93
CA LEU A 88 -3.67 -3.95 -4.31
C LEU A 88 -3.27 -5.00 -5.34
N GLU A 89 -3.73 -6.23 -5.20
CA GLU A 89 -3.55 -7.29 -6.19
C GLU A 89 -4.14 -6.89 -7.54
N GLU A 90 -5.37 -6.37 -7.54
CA GLU A 90 -6.04 -5.92 -8.75
C GLU A 90 -5.29 -4.75 -9.42
N ALA A 91 -4.85 -3.75 -8.64
CA ALA A 91 -4.03 -2.65 -9.14
C ALA A 91 -2.73 -3.16 -9.79
N HIS A 92 -2.04 -4.10 -9.14
CA HIS A 92 -0.80 -4.67 -9.67
C HIS A 92 -1.03 -5.52 -10.91
N ARG A 93 -2.13 -6.27 -10.95
CA ARG A 93 -2.53 -7.06 -12.12
C ARG A 93 -2.79 -6.16 -13.32
N GLN A 94 -3.48 -5.04 -13.13
CA GLN A 94 -3.73 -4.07 -14.22
C GLN A 94 -2.43 -3.41 -14.70
N ASP A 95 -1.54 -3.05 -13.79
CA ASP A 95 -0.27 -2.37 -14.09
C ASP A 95 0.76 -3.27 -14.80
N THR A 96 0.67 -4.58 -14.60
CA THR A 96 1.61 -5.56 -15.17
C THR A 96 1.04 -6.34 -16.35
N GLN A 97 -0.21 -6.08 -16.74
CA GLN A 97 -0.78 -6.60 -17.97
C GLN A 97 -0.14 -5.94 -19.20
N PRO A 98 0.22 -6.71 -20.24
CA PRO A 98 0.84 -6.20 -21.45
C PRO A 98 -0.10 -5.38 -22.35
#